data_AF-A0AAE3HCC9-F1
#
_entry.id   AF-A0AAE3HCC9-F1
#
_cell.length_a   1.000
_cell.length_b   1.000
_cell.length_c   1.000
_cell.angle_alpha   90.00
_cell.angle_beta   90.00
_cell.angle_gamma   90.00
#
_symmetry.space_group_name_H-M   'P 1'
#
loop_
_entity.id
_entity.type
_entity.pdbx_description
1 polymer ?
#
loop_
_entity_poly.entity_id
_entity_poly.type
_entity_poly.pdbx_seq_one_letter_code
_entity_poly.pdbx_strand_id
1 'polypeptide(L)'
;MEELGQFIKQIQLDQENNIVVVVEEQLLTLLQNRKVQFFLFSTAKKVLQDDFINLDIENNRIKIKVIEGTEEKNLERVRQELLKSFEGLKPFLPKK
;
A
#
# COMPACT_ATOMS: atom_id res chain seq x y z
N MET A 1 8.55 -6.32 17.07
CA MET A 1 8.67 -5.69 15.73
C MET A 1 8.41 -6.69 14.59
N GLU A 2 7.70 -7.82 14.80
CA GLU A 2 7.66 -8.91 13.80
C GLU A 2 6.27 -9.22 13.22
N GLU A 3 5.22 -8.46 13.54
CA GLU A 3 3.87 -8.81 13.07
C GLU A 3 3.52 -8.21 11.70
N LEU A 4 4.14 -7.10 11.29
CA LEU A 4 3.69 -6.33 10.12
C LEU A 4 4.21 -6.86 8.79
N GLY A 5 5.42 -7.42 8.79
CA GLY A 5 6.00 -8.12 7.65
C GLY A 5 5.25 -9.42 7.30
N GLN A 6 4.33 -9.87 8.16
CA GLN A 6 3.47 -11.02 7.90
C GLN A 6 2.25 -10.67 7.05
N PHE A 7 2.02 -9.39 6.74
CA PHE A 7 0.86 -8.96 5.96
C PHE A 7 1.24 -8.48 4.55
N ILE A 8 2.48 -8.03 4.37
CA ILE A 8 2.99 -7.62 3.06
C ILE A 8 3.84 -8.76 2.52
N LYS A 9 3.33 -9.40 1.46
CA LYS A 9 4.03 -10.49 0.77
C LYS A 9 5.19 -9.97 -0.06
N GLN A 10 4.98 -8.85 -0.76
CA GLN A 10 5.97 -8.29 -1.66
C GLN A 10 5.70 -6.82 -1.97
N ILE A 11 6.76 -6.04 -2.23
CA ILE A 11 6.68 -4.70 -2.79
C ILE A 11 7.67 -4.64 -3.96
N GLN A 12 7.20 -4.32 -5.16
CA GLN A 12 8.01 -4.24 -6.37
C GLN A 12 7.50 -3.16 -7.31
N LEU A 13 8.32 -2.77 -8.29
CA LEU A 13 7.86 -2.01 -9.45
C LEU A 13 7.33 -2.99 -10.51
N ASP A 14 6.26 -2.61 -11.19
CA ASP A 14 5.75 -3.32 -12.38
C ASP A 14 6.40 -2.80 -13.66
N GLN A 15 6.11 -3.41 -14.81
CA GLN A 15 6.69 -3.04 -16.11
C GLN A 15 6.32 -1.63 -16.55
N GLU A 16 5.21 -1.09 -16.06
CA GLU A 16 4.78 0.30 -16.26
C GLU A 16 5.30 1.25 -15.16
N ASN A 17 6.32 0.83 -14.41
CA ASN A 17 6.89 1.53 -13.25
C ASN A 17 5.88 1.86 -12.13
N ASN A 18 4.75 1.16 -12.09
CA ASN A 18 3.81 1.28 -10.98
C ASN A 18 4.36 0.57 -9.75
N ILE A 19 4.20 1.15 -8.57
CA ILE A 19 4.57 0.49 -7.31
C ILE A 19 3.47 -0.50 -6.95
N VAL A 20 3.78 -1.79 -6.99
CA VAL A 20 2.85 -2.88 -6.68
C VAL A 20 3.19 -3.47 -5.33
N VAL A 21 2.22 -3.37 -4.42
CA VAL A 21 2.28 -3.98 -3.09
C VAL A 21 1.35 -5.19 -3.07
N VAL A 22 1.93 -6.36 -2.95
CA VAL A 22 1.19 -7.62 -2.77
C VAL A 22 1.06 -7.87 -1.27
N VAL A 23 -0.18 -7.97 -0.80
CA VAL A 23 -0.48 -8.31 0.59
C VAL A 23 -0.94 -9.75 0.72
N GLU A 24 -0.90 -10.27 1.93
CA GLU A 24 -1.42 -11.60 2.26
C GLU A 24 -2.95 -11.65 2.17
N GLU A 25 -3.48 -12.82 1.84
CA GLU A 25 -4.91 -13.01 1.58
C GLU A 25 -5.81 -12.68 2.77
N GLN A 26 -5.29 -12.81 3.99
CA GLN A 26 -5.97 -12.39 5.22
C GLN A 26 -6.37 -10.91 5.24
N LEU A 27 -5.71 -10.07 4.44
CA LEU A 27 -6.07 -8.66 4.27
C LEU A 27 -7.03 -8.36 3.12
N LEU A 28 -7.40 -9.34 2.29
CA LEU A 28 -8.34 -9.14 1.17
C LEU A 28 -9.65 -8.51 1.64
N THR A 29 -10.23 -9.07 2.70
CA THR A 29 -11.49 -8.58 3.28
C THR A 29 -11.38 -7.15 3.79
N LEU A 30 -10.20 -6.77 4.26
CA LEU A 30 -9.90 -5.39 4.68
C LEU A 30 -9.72 -4.46 3.50
N LEU A 31 -8.99 -4.88 2.47
CA LEU A 31 -8.80 -4.11 1.26
C LEU A 31 -10.10 -3.90 0.49
N GLN A 32 -11.09 -4.78 0.62
CA GLN A 32 -12.44 -4.58 0.08
C GLN A 32 -13.27 -3.56 0.88
N ASN A 33 -12.83 -3.18 2.09
CA ASN A 33 -13.54 -2.20 2.91
C ASN A 33 -13.26 -0.78 2.40
N ARG A 34 -14.31 -0.06 1.97
CA ARG A 34 -14.20 1.33 1.48
C ARG A 34 -13.48 2.27 2.44
N LYS A 35 -13.61 2.10 3.76
CA LYS A 35 -12.89 2.92 4.75
C LYS A 35 -11.38 2.71 4.67
N VAL A 36 -10.96 1.45 4.50
CA VAL A 36 -9.54 1.08 4.37
C VAL A 36 -9.00 1.54 3.03
N GLN A 37 -9.76 1.38 1.94
CA GLN A 37 -9.37 1.90 0.62
C GLN A 37 -9.17 3.42 0.67
N PHE A 38 -10.10 4.15 1.27
CA PHE A 38 -9.99 5.59 1.43
C PHE A 38 -8.80 5.98 2.31
N PHE A 39 -8.55 5.24 3.39
CA PHE A 39 -7.39 5.44 4.26
C PHE A 39 -6.07 5.21 3.52
N LEU A 40 -5.95 4.11 2.76
CA LEU A 40 -4.78 3.80 1.94
C LEU A 40 -4.57 4.84 0.85
N PHE A 41 -5.63 5.24 0.14
CA PHE A 41 -5.58 6.31 -0.86
C PHE A 41 -5.11 7.63 -0.25
N SER A 42 -5.74 8.05 0.85
CA SER A 42 -5.39 9.30 1.51
C SER A 42 -3.96 9.27 2.05
N THR A 43 -3.48 8.10 2.49
CA THR A 43 -2.12 7.94 2.99
C THR A 43 -1.12 7.94 1.85
N ALA A 44 -1.35 7.16 0.79
CA ALA A 44 -0.50 7.15 -0.40
C ALA A 44 -0.40 8.57 -1.00
N LYS A 45 -1.52 9.28 -1.15
CA LYS A 45 -1.53 10.67 -1.59
C LYS A 45 -0.74 11.60 -0.67
N LYS A 46 -0.80 11.39 0.66
CA LYS A 46 -0.04 12.21 1.62
C LYS A 46 1.47 11.93 1.61
N VAL A 47 1.84 10.67 1.39
CA VAL A 47 3.23 10.19 1.34
C VAL A 47 3.92 10.62 0.05
N LEU A 48 3.21 10.46 -1.07
CA LEU A 48 3.72 10.69 -2.42
C LEU A 48 3.46 12.13 -2.89
N GLN A 49 2.52 12.84 -2.26
CA GLN A 49 2.21 14.25 -2.54
C GLN A 49 1.94 14.48 -4.03
N ASP A 50 2.68 15.40 -4.66
CA ASP A 50 2.56 15.74 -6.07
C ASP A 50 3.00 14.58 -7.00
N ASP A 51 3.81 13.64 -6.51
CA ASP A 51 4.24 12.48 -7.29
C ASP A 51 3.12 11.43 -7.42
N PHE A 52 2.03 11.55 -6.66
CA PHE A 52 0.92 10.60 -6.68
C PHE A 52 -0.01 10.84 -7.87
N ILE A 53 -0.18 9.82 -8.71
CA ILE A 53 -1.15 9.86 -9.82
C ILE A 53 -2.43 9.14 -9.43
N ASN A 54 -2.34 7.87 -9.05
CA ASN A 54 -3.50 7.06 -8.74
C ASN A 54 -3.15 5.87 -7.81
N LEU A 55 -4.16 5.33 -7.14
CA LEU A 55 -4.06 4.07 -6.40
C LEU A 55 -5.22 3.17 -6.81
N ASP A 56 -4.88 1.97 -7.23
CA ASP A 56 -5.82 0.93 -7.63
C ASP A 56 -5.63 -0.29 -6.72
N ILE A 57 -6.74 -0.90 -6.29
CA ILE A 57 -6.71 -2.07 -5.40
C ILE A 57 -7.41 -3.20 -6.14
N GLU A 58 -6.62 -4.17 -6.56
CA GLU A 58 -7.07 -5.34 -7.30
C GLU A 58 -6.78 -6.58 -6.47
N ASN A 59 -7.81 -7.20 -5.91
CA ASN A 59 -7.68 -8.34 -5.01
C ASN A 59 -6.72 -8.04 -3.83
N ASN A 60 -5.58 -8.73 -3.79
CA ASN A 60 -4.54 -8.57 -2.78
C ASN A 60 -3.37 -7.71 -3.26
N ARG A 61 -3.55 -6.95 -4.35
CA ARG A 61 -2.53 -6.10 -4.95
C ARG A 61 -2.96 -4.65 -4.89
N ILE A 62 -2.12 -3.81 -4.33
CA ILE A 62 -2.29 -2.36 -4.32
C ILE A 62 -1.31 -1.81 -5.35
N LYS A 63 -1.82 -1.29 -6.46
CA LYS A 63 -1.03 -0.66 -7.52
C LYS A 63 -1.06 0.84 -7.30
N ILE A 64 0.10 1.44 -7.09
CA ILE A 64 0.26 2.86 -6.85
C ILE A 64 1.00 3.44 -8.05
N LYS A 65 0.29 4.25 -8.83
CA LYS A 65 0.85 4.95 -9.98
C LYS A 65 1.44 6.27 -9.52
N VAL A 66 2.71 6.48 -9.85
CA VAL A 66 3.47 7.69 -9.55
C VAL A 66 4.00 8.31 -10.84
N ILE A 67 4.47 9.56 -10.76
CA ILE A 67 5.09 10.25 -11.90
C ILE A 67 6.34 9.50 -12.35
N GLU A 68 6.50 9.36 -13.67
CA GLU A 68 7.68 8.74 -14.29
C GLU A 68 8.97 9.47 -13.90
N GLY A 69 10.02 8.72 -13.60
CA GLY A 69 11.30 9.23 -13.08
C GLY A 69 11.34 9.41 -11.55
N THR A 70 10.25 9.14 -10.83
CA THR A 70 10.19 9.24 -9.36
C THR A 70 10.02 7.90 -8.66
N GLU A 71 9.98 6.80 -9.40
CA GLU A 71 9.43 5.52 -8.95
C GLU A 71 10.31 4.85 -7.92
N GLU A 72 11.64 4.87 -8.09
CA GLU A 72 12.58 4.30 -7.11
C GLU A 72 12.55 5.06 -5.77
N LYS A 73 12.59 6.40 -5.83
CA LYS A 73 12.50 7.25 -4.63
C LYS A 73 11.17 7.03 -3.90
N ASN A 74 10.10 6.86 -4.66
CA ASN A 74 8.76 6.65 -4.12
C ASN A 74 8.53 5.22 -3.64
N LEU A 75 9.19 4.22 -4.23
CA LEU A 75 9.18 2.83 -3.77
C LEU A 75 9.69 2.73 -2.33
N GLU A 76 10.82 3.38 -2.01
CA GLU A 76 11.35 3.40 -0.65
C GLU A 76 10.42 4.11 0.34
N ARG A 77 9.85 5.25 -0.07
CA ARG A 77 8.86 5.99 0.74
C ARG A 77 7.61 5.16 1.01
N VAL A 78 7.05 4.54 -0.02
CA VAL A 78 5.92 3.62 0.07
C VAL A 78 6.27 2.49 1.01
N ARG A 79 7.43 1.86 0.87
CA ARG A 79 7.83 0.75 1.75
C ARG A 79 7.85 1.15 3.22
N GLN A 80 8.41 2.31 3.56
CA GLN A 80 8.47 2.80 4.94
C GLN A 80 7.09 3.21 5.47
N GLU A 81 6.33 3.95 4.68
CA GLU A 81 5.06 4.54 5.13
C GLU A 81 3.89 3.56 5.04
N LEU A 82 3.86 2.62 4.10
CA LEU A 82 2.84 1.56 4.11
C LEU A 82 2.99 0.67 5.34
N LEU A 83 4.21 0.34 5.75
CA LEU A 83 4.41 -0.42 6.98
C LEU A 83 3.76 0.30 8.17
N LYS A 84 3.97 1.61 8.30
CA LYS A 84 3.32 2.45 9.33
C LYS A 84 1.80 2.57 9.13
N SER A 85 1.35 2.64 7.88
CA SER A 85 -0.08 2.70 7.55
C SER A 85 -0.78 1.42 7.97
N PHE A 86 -0.13 0.26 7.79
CA PHE A 86 -0.60 -1.03 8.29
C PHE A 86 -0.61 -1.08 9.81
N GLU A 87 0.31 -0.41 10.51
CA GLU A 87 0.18 -0.20 11.97
C GLU A 87 -1.06 0.60 12.33
N GLY A 88 -1.36 1.66 11.58
CA GLY A 88 -2.59 2.43 11.71
C GLY A 88 -3.86 1.63 11.38
N LEU A 89 -3.72 0.56 10.60
CA LEU A 89 -4.78 -0.39 10.27
C LEU A 89 -4.91 -1.53 11.29
N LYS A 90 -4.00 -1.66 12.26
CA LYS A 90 -4.08 -2.62 13.37
C LYS A 90 -5.43 -2.66 14.10
N PRO A 91 -6.13 -1.53 14.37
CA PRO A 91 -7.49 -1.58 14.94
C PRO A 91 -8.56 -2.14 13.98
N PHE A 92 -8.29 -2.18 12.68
CA PHE A 92 -9.18 -2.77 11.68
C PHE A 92 -8.83 -4.23 11.38
N LEU A 93 -7.65 -4.71 11.79
CA LEU A 93 -7.28 -6.12 11.64
C LEU A 93 -8.27 -7.00 12.39
N PRO A 94 -8.72 -8.12 11.78
CA PRO A 94 -9.52 -9.10 12.51
C PRO A 94 -8.70 -9.57 13.72
N LYS A 95 -9.16 -9.21 14.93
CA LYS A 95 -8.59 -9.73 16.16
C LYS A 95 -8.81 -11.25 16.14
N LYS A 96 -7.72 -11.99 16.07
CA LYS A 96 -7.73 -13.44 16.23
C LYS A 96 -8.10 -13.80 17.67
#